data_AF-A0A2A6BTV3-F1
#
_entry.id   AF-A0A2A6BTV3-F1
#
_cell.length_a   1.000
_cell.length_b   1.000
_cell.length_c   1.000
_cell.angle_alpha   90.00
_cell.angle_beta   90.00
_cell.angle_gamma   90.00
#
_symmetry.space_group_name_H-M   'P 1'
#
loop_
_entity.id
_entity.type
_entity.pdbx_description
1 polymer ?
#
loop_
_entity_poly.entity_id
_entity_poly.type
_entity_poly.pdbx_seq_one_letter_code
_entity_poly.pdbx_strand_id
1 'polypeptide(L)'
;MTPTPEMIEKFKKARAAMIADPTFLNNSIAKLSPEAQVHAKAIRDIVYNEEDAVAGRAKITAIRAPLSPALLKELDAHRDRLIEKYGLPKCE
;
A
#
# COMPACT_ATOMS: atom_id res chain seq x y z
N MET A 1 -8.50 -4.81 -12.99
CA MET A 1 -9.09 -6.07 -12.49
C MET A 1 -9.84 -5.80 -11.20
N THR A 2 -11.03 -6.38 -11.04
CA THR A 2 -11.78 -6.35 -9.77
C THR A 2 -11.13 -7.34 -8.79
N PRO A 3 -10.88 -6.97 -7.52
CA PRO A 3 -10.32 -7.88 -6.52
C PRO A 3 -11.19 -9.12 -6.33
N THR A 4 -10.58 -10.30 -6.24
CA THR A 4 -11.29 -11.54 -5.88
C THR A 4 -11.62 -11.55 -4.39
N PRO A 5 -12.57 -12.39 -3.92
CA PRO A 5 -12.85 -12.54 -2.49
C PRO A 5 -11.60 -12.86 -1.66
N GLU A 6 -10.73 -13.75 -2.17
CA GLU A 6 -9.47 -14.09 -1.50
C GLU A 6 -8.53 -12.88 -1.38
N MET A 7 -8.43 -12.04 -2.42
CA MET A 7 -7.64 -10.81 -2.37
C MET A 7 -8.19 -9.82 -1.34
N ILE A 8 -9.52 -9.73 -1.22
CA ILE A 8 -10.19 -8.88 -0.24
C ILE A 8 -9.89 -9.36 1.17
N GLU A 9 -9.96 -10.68 1.43
CA GLU A 9 -9.61 -11.24 2.74
C GLU A 9 -8.14 -11.04 3.10
N LYS A 10 -7.21 -11.25 2.15
CA LYS A 10 -5.79 -10.96 2.35
C LYS A 10 -5.57 -9.49 2.67
N PHE A 11 -6.22 -8.57 1.96
CA PHE A 11 -6.16 -7.15 2.25
C PHE A 11 -6.66 -6.83 3.67
N LYS A 12 -7.81 -7.37 4.07
CA LYS A 12 -8.36 -7.15 5.42
C LYS A 12 -7.41 -7.63 6.52
N LYS A 13 -6.81 -8.82 6.37
CA LYS A 13 -5.82 -9.37 7.31
C LYS A 13 -4.55 -8.52 7.37
N ALA A 14 -4.01 -8.14 6.21
CA ALA A 14 -2.83 -7.29 6.12
C ALA A 14 -3.07 -5.91 6.76
N ARG A 15 -4.22 -5.28 6.46
CA ARG A 15 -4.64 -4.01 7.06
C ARG A 15 -4.70 -4.11 8.58
N ALA A 16 -5.38 -5.12 9.12
CA ALA A 16 -5.47 -5.32 10.56
C ALA A 16 -4.08 -5.46 11.20
N ALA A 17 -3.17 -6.21 10.58
CA ALA A 17 -1.80 -6.36 11.06
C ALA A 17 -1.01 -5.04 11.02
N MET A 18 -1.14 -4.25 9.95
CA MET A 18 -0.48 -2.94 9.81
C MET A 18 -0.99 -1.89 10.80
N ILE A 19 -2.26 -1.99 11.23
CA ILE A 19 -2.84 -1.10 12.24
C ILE A 19 -2.40 -1.54 13.64
N ALA A 20 -2.39 -2.85 13.90
CA ALA A 20 -2.01 -3.42 15.20
C ALA A 20 -0.53 -3.18 15.55
N ASP A 21 0.38 -3.27 14.56
CA ASP A 21 1.78 -2.91 14.71
C ASP A 21 2.26 -2.04 13.54
N PRO A 22 2.16 -0.70 13.66
CA PRO A 22 2.53 0.22 12.59
C PRO A 22 4.05 0.41 12.46
N THR A 23 4.85 -0.16 13.37
CA THR A 23 6.29 0.11 13.50
C THR A 23 7.04 -0.20 12.22
N PHE A 24 6.84 -1.41 11.67
CA PHE A 24 7.52 -1.81 10.44
C PHE A 24 7.09 -0.94 9.25
N LEU A 25 5.79 -0.65 9.11
CA LEU A 25 5.29 0.17 8.01
C LEU A 25 5.89 1.59 8.05
N ASN A 26 5.83 2.26 9.20
CA ASN A 26 6.38 3.61 9.36
C ASN A 26 7.90 3.64 9.14
N ASN A 27 8.64 2.67 9.69
CA ASN A 27 10.09 2.56 9.48
C ASN A 27 10.45 2.27 8.01
N SER A 28 9.62 1.48 7.31
CA SER A 28 9.83 1.20 5.89
C SER A 28 9.57 2.42 5.01
N ILE A 29 8.60 3.28 5.37
CA ILE A 29 8.32 4.54 4.69
C ILE A 29 9.48 5.51 4.91
N ALA A 30 10.01 5.61 6.13
CA ALA A 30 11.12 6.53 6.45
C ALA A 30 12.41 6.27 5.64
N LYS A 31 12.55 5.08 5.04
CA LYS A 31 13.69 4.71 4.18
C LYS A 31 13.53 5.16 2.73
N LEU A 32 12.37 5.69 2.34
CA LEU A 32 12.11 6.19 0.99
C LEU A 32 12.67 7.60 0.80
N SER A 33 12.83 8.01 -0.46
CA SER A 33 13.11 9.39 -0.82
C SER A 33 12.04 10.34 -0.25
N PRO A 34 12.39 11.61 0.07
CA PRO A 34 11.43 12.54 0.66
C PRO A 34 10.13 12.69 -0.14
N GLU A 35 10.22 12.66 -1.47
CA GLU A 35 9.06 12.71 -2.35
C GLU A 35 8.22 11.42 -2.28
N ALA A 36 8.86 10.24 -2.37
CA ALA A 36 8.15 8.97 -2.24
C ALA A 36 7.50 8.78 -0.86
N GLN A 37 8.09 9.35 0.21
CA GLN A 37 7.48 9.34 1.54
C GLN A 37 6.11 10.01 1.57
N VAL A 38 5.92 11.11 0.85
CA VAL A 38 4.63 11.83 0.80
C VAL A 38 3.55 10.90 0.24
N HIS A 39 3.82 10.26 -0.90
CA HIS A 39 2.89 9.34 -1.53
C HIS A 39 2.67 8.06 -0.72
N ALA A 40 3.72 7.50 -0.13
CA ALA A 40 3.61 6.30 0.70
C ALA A 40 2.79 6.54 1.99
N LYS A 41 2.90 7.74 2.60
CA LYS A 41 2.04 8.14 3.73
C LYS A 41 0.59 8.27 3.30
N ALA A 42 0.31 8.91 2.17
CA ALA A 42 -1.06 9.02 1.64
C ALA A 42 -1.67 7.63 1.34
N ILE A 43 -0.87 6.70 0.80
CA ILE A 43 -1.28 5.31 0.58
C ILE A 43 -1.56 4.60 1.92
N ARG A 44 -0.67 4.74 2.92
CA ARG A 44 -0.90 4.21 4.27
C ARG A 44 -2.20 4.73 4.85
N ASP A 45 -2.48 6.02 4.74
CA ASP A 45 -3.67 6.63 5.32
C ASP A 45 -4.94 6.10 4.64
N ILE A 46 -4.89 5.79 3.33
CA ILE A 46 -5.97 5.04 2.66
C ILE A 46 -6.11 3.64 3.26
N VAL A 47 -5.01 2.89 3.39
CA VAL A 47 -5.07 1.52 3.96
C VAL A 47 -5.64 1.53 5.37
N TYR A 48 -5.36 2.55 6.17
CA TYR A 48 -5.88 2.66 7.53
C TYR A 48 -7.34 3.05 7.59
N ASN A 49 -7.81 3.93 6.71
CA ASN A 49 -9.17 4.50 6.82
C ASN A 49 -10.20 3.89 5.86
N GLU A 50 -9.76 3.25 4.77
CA GLU A 50 -10.63 2.66 3.77
C GLU A 50 -10.73 1.14 3.94
N GLU A 51 -11.92 0.68 4.35
CA GLU A 51 -12.17 -0.75 4.58
C GLU A 51 -12.58 -1.48 3.29
N ASP A 52 -13.12 -0.74 2.32
CA ASP A 52 -13.46 -1.28 1.01
C ASP A 52 -12.19 -1.41 0.16
N ALA A 53 -11.75 -2.65 -0.06
CA ALA A 53 -10.56 -2.96 -0.85
C ALA A 53 -10.65 -2.44 -2.31
N VAL A 54 -11.85 -2.35 -2.89
CA VAL A 54 -12.07 -1.86 -4.26
C VAL A 54 -11.91 -0.34 -4.27
N ALA A 55 -12.58 0.36 -3.35
CA ALA A 55 -12.47 1.81 -3.22
C ALA A 55 -11.04 2.24 -2.85
N GLY A 56 -10.40 1.51 -1.92
CA GLY A 56 -9.02 1.73 -1.53
C GLY A 56 -8.05 1.57 -2.70
N ARG A 57 -8.22 0.51 -3.50
CA ARG A 57 -7.43 0.32 -4.73
C ARG A 57 -7.61 1.49 -5.70
N ALA A 58 -8.84 1.94 -5.94
CA ALA A 58 -9.10 3.06 -6.85
C ALA A 58 -8.39 4.35 -6.39
N LYS A 59 -8.45 4.66 -5.09
CA LYS A 59 -7.75 5.81 -4.49
C LYS A 59 -6.22 5.69 -4.62
N ILE A 60 -5.66 4.51 -4.35
CA ILE A 60 -4.22 4.25 -4.49
C ILE A 60 -3.78 4.38 -5.96
N THR A 61 -4.56 3.85 -6.91
CA THR A 61 -4.30 4.00 -8.34
C THR A 61 -4.29 5.47 -8.76
N ALA A 62 -5.22 6.28 -8.24
CA ALA A 62 -5.27 7.71 -8.53
C ALA A 62 -4.03 8.47 -8.01
N ILE A 63 -3.51 8.11 -6.83
CA ILE A 63 -2.25 8.67 -6.30
C ILE A 63 -1.07 8.33 -7.19
N ARG A 64 -1.05 7.10 -7.74
CA ARG A 64 0.08 6.59 -8.54
C ARG A 64 0.06 7.09 -9.98
N ALA A 65 -1.10 7.37 -10.55
CA ALA A 65 -1.26 7.72 -11.96
C ALA A 65 -0.38 8.90 -12.45
N PRO A 66 -0.21 10.02 -11.72
CA PRO A 66 0.60 11.14 -12.17
C PRO A 66 2.10 11.00 -11.83
N LEU A 67 2.53 9.93 -11.17
CA LEU A 67 3.89 9.84 -10.64
C LEU A 67 4.92 9.50 -11.73
N SER A 68 6.13 10.02 -11.57
CA SER A 68 7.24 9.69 -12.45
C SER A 68 7.61 8.21 -12.38
N PRO A 69 8.18 7.62 -13.44
CA PRO A 69 8.62 6.23 -13.43
C PRO A 69 9.61 5.89 -12.30
N ALA A 70 10.45 6.85 -11.91
CA ALA A 70 11.40 6.68 -10.81
C ALA A 70 10.67 6.51 -9.46
N LEU A 71 9.68 7.35 -9.17
CA LEU A 71 8.87 7.25 -7.96
C LEU A 71 8.02 5.97 -7.96
N LEU A 72 7.43 5.61 -9.11
CA LEU A 72 6.67 4.37 -9.23
C LEU A 72 7.53 3.16 -8.91
N LYS A 73 8.75 3.09 -9.45
CA LYS A 73 9.69 1.99 -9.17
C LYS A 73 10.05 1.91 -7.69
N GLU A 74 10.28 3.06 -7.05
CA GLU A 74 10.57 3.10 -5.62
C GLU A 74 9.37 2.65 -4.76
N LEU A 75 8.16 3.11 -5.08
CA LEU A 75 6.93 2.71 -4.41
C LEU A 75 6.57 1.24 -4.67
N ASP A 76 6.90 0.68 -5.84
CA ASP A 76 6.71 -0.74 -6.13
C ASP A 76 7.68 -1.61 -5.31
N ALA A 77 8.95 -1.22 -5.22
CA ALA A 77 9.90 -1.89 -4.33
C ALA A 77 9.48 -1.79 -2.86
N HIS A 78 8.84 -0.69 -2.46
CA HIS A 78 8.23 -0.56 -1.13
C HIS A 78 7.05 -1.52 -0.97
N ARG A 79 6.15 -1.57 -1.94
CA ARG A 79 4.98 -2.46 -1.96
C ARG A 79 5.39 -3.93 -1.86
N ASP A 80 6.42 -4.36 -2.58
CA ASP A 80 6.91 -5.74 -2.53
C ASP A 80 7.36 -6.14 -1.12
N ARG A 81 8.07 -5.26 -0.41
CA ARG A 81 8.42 -5.48 1.01
C ARG A 81 7.19 -5.59 1.91
N LEU A 82 6.13 -4.81 1.63
CA LEU A 82 4.88 -4.90 2.38
C LEU A 82 4.13 -6.21 2.07
N ILE A 83 4.18 -6.69 0.82
CA ILE A 83 3.62 -7.97 0.42
C ILE A 83 4.32 -9.11 1.17
N GLU A 84 5.65 -9.10 1.21
CA GLU A 84 6.43 -10.10 1.94
C GLU A 84 6.14 -10.09 3.44
N LYS A 85 6.02 -8.89 4.05
CA LYS A 85 5.81 -8.76 5.49
C LYS A 85 4.38 -9.08 5.93
N TYR A 86 3.38 -8.61 5.18
CA TYR A 86 1.97 -8.61 5.62
C TYR A 86 1.06 -9.51 4.77
N GLY A 87 1.54 -10.08 3.68
CA GLY A 87 0.73 -10.92 2.79
C GLY A 87 -0.29 -10.13 1.97
N LEU A 88 0.00 -8.86 1.62
CA LEU A 88 -0.85 -8.07 0.73
C LEU A 88 -1.05 -8.79 -0.62
N PRO A 89 -2.23 -8.67 -1.25
CA PRO A 89 -2.43 -9.23 -2.58
C PRO A 89 -1.53 -8.52 -3.60
N LYS A 90 -0.80 -9.32 -4.39
CA LYS A 90 -0.23 -8.83 -5.65
C LYS A 90 -1.41 -8.54 -6.59
N CYS A 91 -1.45 -7.31 -7.08
CA CYS A 91 -2.38 -6.91 -8.12
C CYS A 91 -1.50 -6.72 -9.34
N GLU A 92 -1.68 -7.59 -10.32
CA GLU A 92 -1.21 -7.41 -11.70
C GLU A 92 -2.03 -6.32 -12.40
#